data_AF-A0A6G2HF22-F1
#
_entry.id   AF-A0A6G2HF22-F1
#
_cell.length_a   1.000
_cell.length_b   1.000
_cell.length_c   1.000
_cell.angle_alpha   90.00
_cell.angle_beta   90.00
_cell.angle_gamma   90.00
#
_symmetry.space_group_name_H-M   'P 1'
#
loop_
_entity.id
_entity.type
_entity.pdbx_description
1 polymer ?
#
loop_
_entity_poly.entity_id
_entity_poly.type
_entity_poly.pdbx_seq_one_letter_code
_entity_poly.pdbx_strand_id
1 'polypeptide(L)'
;MSPPPSLVLSLAQIPMYQFSGVTVARYELFLLATFLVLWATLGRWLYNDAKARDSEWAWQWGFGTPLTVIAGIDVLLLVVVIYLLLRNSD
;
A
#
# COMPACT_ATOMS: atom_id res chain seq x y z
N MET A 1 -12.86 5.17 -40.34
CA MET A 1 -14.06 5.69 -39.64
C MET A 1 -13.58 6.21 -38.29
N SER A 2 -13.47 7.52 -38.12
CA SER A 2 -12.94 8.12 -36.89
C SER A 2 -14.00 8.05 -35.79
N PRO A 3 -13.64 7.72 -34.53
CA PRO A 3 -14.62 7.67 -33.45
C PRO A 3 -15.22 9.06 -33.21
N PRO A 4 -16.52 9.15 -32.83
CA PRO A 4 -17.17 10.43 -32.57
C PRO A 4 -16.48 11.16 -31.39
N PRO A 5 -16.38 12.51 -31.45
CA PRO A 5 -15.64 13.32 -30.48
C PRO A 5 -16.16 13.20 -29.03
N SER A 6 -17.39 12.74 -28.85
CA SER A 6 -17.99 12.47 -27.54
C SER A 6 -17.28 11.36 -26.76
N LEU A 7 -16.79 10.32 -27.43
CA LEU A 7 -16.11 9.19 -26.78
C LEU A 7 -14.69 9.54 -26.31
N VAL A 8 -14.03 10.47 -27.00
CA VAL A 8 -12.70 10.97 -26.63
C VAL A 8 -12.76 11.82 -25.37
N LEU A 9 -13.87 12.57 -25.18
CA LEU A 9 -14.07 13.43 -24.01
C LEU A 9 -14.27 12.63 -22.71
N SER A 10 -14.99 11.50 -22.76
CA SER A 10 -15.31 10.69 -21.56
C SER A 10 -14.12 9.99 -20.92
N LEU A 11 -13.11 9.57 -21.70
CA LEU A 11 -11.88 8.97 -21.14
C LEU A 11 -10.95 10.03 -20.54
N ALA A 12 -11.06 11.30 -20.98
CA ALA A 12 -10.26 12.41 -20.49
C ALA A 12 -10.80 13.04 -19.19
N GLN A 13 -12.01 12.68 -18.75
CA GLN A 13 -12.65 13.21 -17.54
C GLN A 13 -12.22 12.49 -16.25
N ILE A 14 -10.94 12.13 -16.14
CA ILE A 14 -10.45 11.72 -14.83
C ILE A 14 -10.44 12.98 -13.95
N PRO A 15 -11.14 12.99 -12.79
CA PRO A 15 -11.09 14.12 -11.88
C PRO A 15 -9.66 14.31 -11.38
N MET A 16 -9.03 15.40 -11.81
CA MET A 16 -7.70 15.84 -11.39
C MET A 16 -7.85 16.81 -10.22
N TYR A 17 -7.00 16.67 -9.20
CA TYR A 17 -6.89 17.63 -8.12
C TYR A 17 -5.60 18.44 -8.30
N GLN A 18 -5.70 19.76 -8.19
CA GLN A 18 -4.54 20.64 -8.19
C GLN A 18 -4.23 21.02 -6.75
N PHE A 19 -3.05 20.61 -6.26
CA PHE A 19 -2.59 20.94 -4.92
C PHE A 19 -1.21 21.59 -5.02
N SER A 20 -1.11 22.87 -4.62
CA SER A 20 0.16 23.62 -4.57
C SER A 20 0.98 23.58 -5.87
N GLY A 21 0.33 23.62 -7.05
CA GLY A 21 0.98 23.56 -8.36
C GLY A 21 1.27 22.15 -8.89
N VAL A 22 1.00 21.10 -8.09
CA VAL A 22 1.07 19.70 -8.52
C VAL A 22 -0.32 19.22 -8.92
N THR A 23 -0.42 18.64 -10.12
CA THR A 23 -1.65 17.99 -10.58
C THR A 23 -1.56 16.51 -10.23
N VAL A 24 -2.44 16.04 -9.35
CA VAL A 24 -2.52 14.64 -8.93
C VAL A 24 -3.89 14.11 -9.32
N ALA A 25 -3.94 12.93 -9.92
CA ALA A 25 -5.23 12.34 -10.22
C ALA A 25 -5.95 11.89 -8.95
N ARG A 26 -7.28 11.98 -8.93
CA ARG A 26 -8.09 11.49 -7.80
C ARG A 26 -7.75 10.05 -7.42
N TYR A 27 -7.53 9.18 -8.42
CA TYR A 27 -7.18 7.79 -8.18
C TYR A 27 -5.82 7.64 -7.49
N GLU A 28 -4.82 8.44 -7.84
CA GLU A 28 -3.50 8.44 -7.20
C GLU A 28 -3.61 8.80 -5.72
N LEU A 29 -4.41 9.83 -5.39
CA LEU A 29 -4.63 10.20 -3.98
C LEU A 29 -5.31 9.09 -3.18
N PHE A 30 -6.32 8.43 -3.76
CA PHE A 30 -6.96 7.29 -3.10
C PHE A 30 -6.02 6.11 -2.93
N LEU A 31 -5.16 5.82 -3.92
CA LEU A 31 -4.14 4.78 -3.83
C LEU A 31 -3.15 5.11 -2.71
N LEU A 32 -2.62 6.33 -2.66
CA LEU A 32 -1.71 6.77 -1.61
C LEU A 32 -2.36 6.71 -0.21
N ALA A 33 -3.60 7.15 -0.09
CA ALA A 33 -4.36 7.03 1.16
C ALA A 33 -4.56 5.57 1.55
N THR A 34 -4.89 4.70 0.59
CA THR A 34 -5.03 3.25 0.81
C THR A 34 -3.71 2.64 1.28
N PHE A 35 -2.59 2.99 0.66
CA PHE A 35 -1.27 2.54 1.09
C PHE A 35 -0.90 3.03 2.48
N LEU A 36 -1.21 4.29 2.83
CA LEU A 36 -0.98 4.82 4.18
C LEU A 36 -1.81 4.08 5.22
N VAL A 37 -3.08 3.81 4.94
CA VAL A 37 -3.96 3.05 5.84
C VAL A 37 -3.47 1.61 5.98
N LEU A 38 -3.10 0.96 4.87
CA LEU A 38 -2.53 -0.38 4.88
C LEU A 38 -1.25 -0.43 5.72
N TRP A 39 -0.36 0.54 5.55
CA TRP A 39 0.87 0.64 6.32
C TRP A 39 0.58 0.82 7.81
N ALA A 40 -0.26 1.79 8.16
CA ALA A 40 -0.60 2.08 9.55
C ALA A 40 -1.31 0.90 10.24
N THR A 41 -2.12 0.13 9.52
CA THR A 41 -2.89 -1.00 10.08
C THR A 41 -2.04 -2.26 10.15
N LEU A 42 -1.50 -2.72 9.01
CA LEU A 42 -0.71 -3.95 8.92
C LEU A 42 0.59 -3.82 9.69
N GLY A 43 1.29 -2.68 9.56
CA GLY A 43 2.53 -2.42 10.28
C GLY A 43 2.33 -2.35 11.79
N ARG A 44 1.27 -1.67 12.25
CA ARG A 44 0.92 -1.64 13.68
C ARG A 44 0.60 -3.02 14.22
N TRP A 45 -0.15 -3.83 13.46
CA TRP A 45 -0.48 -5.19 13.85
C TRP A 45 0.77 -6.07 13.95
N LEU A 46 1.63 -6.07 12.92
CA LEU A 46 2.89 -6.81 12.91
C LEU A 46 3.81 -6.41 14.06
N TYR A 47 3.97 -5.10 14.28
CA TYR A 47 4.79 -4.59 15.38
C TYR A 47 4.28 -5.09 16.73
N ASN A 48 2.97 -4.95 17.00
CA ASN A 48 2.39 -5.33 18.28
C ASN A 48 2.42 -6.85 18.50
N ASP A 49 2.14 -7.66 17.47
CA ASP A 49 2.20 -9.12 17.55
C ASP A 49 3.63 -9.60 17.78
N ALA A 50 4.60 -9.05 17.05
CA ALA A 50 6.01 -9.39 17.22
C ALA A 50 6.53 -8.95 18.60
N LYS A 51 6.12 -7.77 19.07
CA LYS A 51 6.54 -7.26 20.37
C LYS A 51 5.93 -8.03 21.54
N ALA A 52 4.68 -8.50 21.39
CA ALA A 52 4.02 -9.37 22.37
C ALA A 52 4.70 -10.75 22.51
N ARG A 53 5.51 -11.13 21.52
CA ARG A 53 6.31 -12.37 21.49
C ARG A 53 7.78 -12.13 21.83
N ASP A 54 8.11 -10.97 22.39
CA ASP A 54 9.48 -10.54 22.71
C ASP A 54 10.46 -10.60 21.52
N SER A 55 9.96 -10.47 20.28
CA SER A 55 10.80 -10.45 19.09
C SER A 55 11.64 -9.17 19.05
N GLU A 56 12.97 -9.32 19.00
CA GLU A 56 13.91 -8.21 18.79
C GLU A 56 13.70 -7.53 17.42
N TRP A 57 13.09 -8.25 16.48
CA TRP A 57 12.85 -7.79 15.11
C TRP A 57 11.48 -7.12 14.95
N ALA A 58 10.74 -6.86 16.05
CA ALA A 58 9.40 -6.25 15.99
C ALA A 58 9.35 -4.95 15.18
N TRP A 59 10.38 -4.09 15.30
CA TRP A 59 10.51 -2.88 14.49
C TRP A 59 10.64 -3.20 12.99
N GLN A 60 11.41 -4.20 12.61
CA GLN A 60 11.60 -4.58 11.21
C GLN A 60 10.32 -5.20 10.64
N TRP A 61 9.63 -6.02 11.41
CA TRP A 61 8.33 -6.57 11.00
C TRP A 61 7.28 -5.48 10.84
N GLY A 62 7.20 -4.53 11.77
CA GLY A 62 6.23 -3.45 11.73
C GLY A 62 6.47 -2.41 10.64
N PHE A 63 7.71 -2.00 10.43
CA PHE A 63 8.05 -0.94 9.47
C PHE A 63 8.54 -1.47 8.13
N GLY A 64 9.36 -2.52 8.14
CA GLY A 64 9.96 -3.12 6.95
C GLY A 64 8.94 -3.86 6.08
N THR A 65 7.99 -4.58 6.69
CA THR A 65 7.00 -5.35 5.90
C THR A 65 6.15 -4.46 5.00
N PRO A 66 5.52 -3.36 5.47
CA PRO A 66 4.73 -2.51 4.58
C PRO A 66 5.54 -1.82 3.47
N LEU A 67 6.85 -1.57 3.67
CA LEU A 67 7.72 -0.98 2.64
C LEU A 67 7.92 -1.89 1.43
N THR A 68 7.77 -3.20 1.60
CA THR A 68 7.92 -4.19 0.50
C THR A 68 6.89 -4.00 -0.60
N VAL A 69 5.80 -3.25 -0.35
CA VAL A 69 4.81 -2.91 -1.36
C VAL A 69 5.39 -2.15 -2.56
N ILE A 70 6.53 -1.47 -2.37
CA ILE A 70 7.30 -0.81 -3.45
C ILE A 70 7.81 -1.85 -4.46
N ALA A 71 8.14 -3.06 -4.00
CA ALA A 71 8.54 -4.18 -4.85
C ALA A 71 7.35 -4.96 -5.44
N GLY A 72 6.11 -4.60 -5.06
CA GLY A 72 4.88 -5.23 -5.52
C GLY A 72 4.09 -5.89 -4.39
N ILE A 73 2.79 -6.08 -4.63
CA ILE A 73 1.88 -6.69 -3.66
C ILE A 73 2.24 -8.15 -3.36
N ASP A 74 2.75 -8.88 -4.35
CA ASP A 74 3.15 -10.27 -4.18
C ASP A 74 4.32 -10.41 -3.20
N VAL A 75 5.27 -9.47 -3.23
CA VAL A 75 6.41 -9.42 -2.30
C VAL A 75 5.92 -9.11 -0.88
N LEU A 76 4.99 -8.15 -0.73
CA LEU A 76 4.36 -7.88 0.55
C LEU A 76 3.68 -9.11 1.13
N LEU A 77 2.87 -9.81 0.33
CA LEU A 77 2.20 -11.03 0.75
C LEU A 77 3.20 -12.11 1.14
N LEU A 78 4.26 -12.29 0.37
CA LEU A 78 5.32 -13.25 0.68
C LEU A 78 5.96 -12.96 2.04
N VAL A 79 6.31 -11.70 2.33
CA VAL A 79 6.93 -11.33 3.62
C VAL A 79 5.94 -11.52 4.78
N VAL A 80 4.66 -11.20 4.58
CA VAL A 80 3.61 -11.48 5.59
C VAL A 80 3.48 -12.99 5.83
N VAL A 81 3.49 -13.81 4.78
CA VAL A 81 3.44 -15.27 4.91
C VAL A 81 4.67 -15.80 5.65
N ILE A 82 5.87 -15.32 5.34
CA ILE A 82 7.10 -15.67 6.06
C ILE A 82 6.98 -15.34 7.54
N TYR A 83 6.49 -14.14 7.88
CA TYR A 83 6.25 -13.75 9.26
C TYR A 83 5.26 -14.71 9.96
N LEU A 84 4.15 -15.05 9.30
CA LEU A 84 3.13 -15.97 9.83
C LEU A 84 3.65 -17.39 10.03
N LEU A 85 4.57 -17.86 9.19
CA LEU A 85 5.21 -19.17 9.35
C LEU A 85 6.21 -19.17 10.51
N LEU A 86 7.02 -18.11 10.61
CA LEU A 86 8.00 -17.97 11.69
C LEU A 86 7.31 -17.89 13.06
N ARG A 87 6.27 -17.06 13.20
CA ARG A 87 5.55 -16.91 14.47
C ARG A 87 4.82 -18.18 14.95
N ASN A 88 4.56 -19.12 14.04
CA ASN A 88 3.87 -20.39 14.33
C ASN A 88 4.85 -21.53 14.59
N SER A 89 6.16 -21.29 14.39
CA SER A 89 7.22 -22.28 14.58
C SER A 89 7.84 -22.22 15.98
N ASP A 90 7.52 -21.17 16.74
CA ASP A 90 7.75 -21.03 18.19
C ASP A 90 6.56 -21.61 18.98
#